data_AF-A0A6H0TL04-F1
#
_entry.id   AF-A0A6H0TL04-F1
#
_cell.length_a   1.000
_cell.length_b   1.000
_cell.length_c   1.000
_cell.angle_alpha   90.00
_cell.angle_beta   90.00
_cell.angle_gamma   90.00
#
_symmetry.space_group_name_H-M   'P 1'
#
loop_
_entity.id
_entity.type
_entity.pdbx_description
1 polymer ?
#
loop_
_entity_poly.entity_id
_entity_poly.type
_entity_poly.pdbx_seq_one_letter_code
_entity_poly.pdbx_strand_id
1 'polypeptide(L)'
;MRPTPYRVEKHRNNTSSPATALALNESLQCNKEIHIEYYRNGYLHEQYITVTSIDTQNKTIFCTDAFGLNARLKFEEFIDIK
;
A
#
# COMPACT_ATOMS: atom_id res chain seq x y z
N MET A 1 26.92 -12.37 -3.07
CA MET A 1 25.64 -13.07 -2.87
C MET A 1 24.62 -12.43 -3.81
N ARG A 2 23.98 -13.19 -4.69
CA ARG A 2 22.82 -12.67 -5.47
C ARG A 2 21.59 -12.84 -4.58
N PRO A 3 20.79 -11.79 -4.32
CA PRO A 3 19.50 -11.96 -3.67
C PRO A 3 18.70 -12.97 -4.49
N THR A 4 18.23 -14.04 -3.87
CA THR A 4 17.27 -14.95 -4.50
C THR A 4 16.03 -14.13 -4.87
N PRO A 5 15.62 -14.04 -6.14
CA PRO A 5 14.37 -13.41 -6.48
C PRO A 5 13.27 -14.22 -5.79
N TYR A 6 12.63 -13.62 -4.78
CA TYR A 6 11.53 -14.27 -4.08
C TYR A 6 10.44 -14.51 -5.12
N ARG A 7 10.19 -15.79 -5.38
CA ARG A 7 9.39 -16.30 -6.49
C ARG A 7 8.03 -15.61 -6.51
N VAL A 8 7.73 -14.91 -7.61
CA VAL A 8 6.49 -14.19 -7.94
C VAL A 8 5.31 -15.16 -8.18
N GLU A 9 5.16 -16.20 -7.34
CA GLU A 9 4.14 -17.24 -7.49
C GLU A 9 3.10 -17.23 -6.37
N LYS A 10 2.95 -16.09 -5.69
CA LYS A 10 1.76 -15.80 -4.88
C LYS A 10 1.10 -14.50 -5.31
N HIS A 11 0.87 -14.33 -6.62
CA HIS A 11 -0.25 -13.53 -7.12
C HIS A 11 -1.55 -14.31 -6.88
N ARG A 12 -1.91 -14.54 -5.62
CA ARG A 12 -3.24 -15.03 -5.24
C ARG A 12 -3.79 -14.16 -4.11
N ASN A 13 -4.58 -13.17 -4.55
CA ASN A 13 -5.83 -12.74 -3.93
C ASN A 13 -5.72 -12.09 -2.54
N ASN A 14 -5.45 -10.77 -2.47
CA ASN A 14 -5.54 -10.06 -1.18
C ASN A 14 -6.08 -8.62 -1.27
N THR A 15 -5.93 -7.93 -2.42
CA THR A 15 -6.37 -6.52 -2.56
C THR A 15 -7.89 -6.32 -2.43
N SER A 16 -8.65 -7.40 -2.21
CA SER A 16 -10.10 -7.42 -2.01
C SER A 16 -10.50 -7.89 -0.60
N SER A 17 -9.62 -7.82 0.40
CA SER A 17 -10.08 -7.98 1.78
C SER A 17 -10.85 -6.72 2.20
N PRO A 18 -12.11 -6.84 2.69
CA PRO A 18 -12.88 -5.70 3.20
C PRO A 18 -12.12 -4.90 4.27
N ALA A 19 -11.21 -5.54 5.00
CA ALA A 19 -10.38 -4.91 6.02
C ALA A 19 -9.41 -3.86 5.44
N THR A 20 -8.82 -4.14 4.27
CA THR A 20 -7.87 -3.22 3.60
C THR A 20 -8.60 -1.94 3.15
N ALA A 21 -9.76 -2.08 2.52
CA ALA A 21 -10.56 -0.94 2.09
C ALA A 21 -11.03 -0.08 3.27
N LEU A 22 -11.42 -0.72 4.38
CA LEU A 22 -11.79 -0.03 5.61
C LEU A 22 -10.62 0.77 6.18
N ALA A 23 -9.44 0.17 6.32
CA ALA A 23 -8.28 0.85 6.88
C ALA A 23 -7.80 2.03 6.02
N LEU A 24 -7.85 1.91 4.69
CA LEU A 24 -7.57 3.03 3.79
C LEU A 24 -8.57 4.18 3.96
N ASN A 25 -9.85 3.86 4.10
CA ASN A 25 -10.89 4.87 4.32
C ASN A 25 -10.76 5.51 5.71
N GLU A 26 -10.45 4.74 6.76
CA GLU A 26 -10.16 5.28 8.10
C GLU A 26 -8.97 6.24 8.08
N SER A 27 -7.88 5.86 7.40
CA SER A 27 -6.72 6.73 7.22
C SER A 27 -7.11 8.05 6.57
N LEU A 28 -7.89 8.00 5.49
CA LEU A 28 -8.35 9.18 4.76
C LEU A 28 -9.27 10.08 5.59
N GLN A 29 -10.22 9.52 6.36
CA GLN A 29 -11.20 10.31 7.12
C GLN A 29 -10.61 10.89 8.42
N CYS A 30 -9.71 10.15 9.06
CA CYS A 30 -9.23 10.47 10.41
C CYS A 30 -7.77 10.97 10.44
N ASN A 31 -7.11 11.12 9.29
CA ASN A 31 -5.66 11.34 9.19
C ASN A 31 -4.87 10.30 10.02
N LYS A 32 -5.33 9.05 9.99
CA LYS A 32 -4.74 7.96 10.76
C LYS A 32 -3.55 7.39 9.99
N GLU A 33 -2.41 7.31 10.66
CA GLU A 33 -1.25 6.59 10.14
C GLU A 33 -1.52 5.08 10.14
N ILE A 34 -1.21 4.43 9.02
CA ILE A 34 -1.39 2.98 8.81
C ILE A 34 -0.09 2.35 8.34
N HIS A 35 0.18 1.13 8.79
CA HIS A 35 1.34 0.36 8.35
C HIS A 35 0.97 -0.49 7.14
N ILE A 36 1.72 -0.35 6.04
CA ILE A 36 1.39 -0.99 4.78
C ILE A 36 2.55 -1.84 4.27
N GLU A 37 2.21 -2.88 3.52
CA GLU A 37 3.14 -3.68 2.74
C GLU A 37 2.83 -3.54 1.25
N TYR A 38 3.86 -3.31 0.43
CA TYR A 38 3.68 -3.19 -1.01
C TYR A 38 4.91 -3.70 -1.80
N TYR A 39 4.67 -4.20 -3.00
CA TYR A 39 5.70 -4.58 -3.95
C TYR A 39 6.03 -3.43 -4.89
N ARG A 40 7.31 -3.06 -4.97
CA ARG A 40 7.79 -2.10 -5.95
C ARG A 40 9.19 -2.44 -6.42
N ASN A 41 9.37 -2.43 -7.74
CA ASN A 41 10.65 -2.75 -8.41
C ASN A 41 11.22 -4.13 -8.04
N GLY A 42 10.35 -5.12 -7.76
CA GLY A 42 10.76 -6.48 -7.38
C GLY A 42 11.15 -6.64 -5.91
N TYR A 43 10.95 -5.62 -5.07
CA TYR A 43 11.22 -5.66 -3.64
C TYR A 43 9.92 -5.45 -2.85
N LEU A 44 9.81 -6.16 -1.73
CA LEU A 44 8.80 -5.93 -0.70
C LEU A 44 9.24 -4.71 0.13
N HIS A 45 8.32 -3.77 0.32
CA HIS A 45 8.51 -2.60 1.16
C HIS A 45 7.48 -2.61 2.27
N GLU A 46 7.91 -2.16 3.45
CA GLU A 46 7.04 -1.89 4.60
C GLU A 46 7.15 -0.39 4.91
N GLN A 47 6.01 0.30 5.05
CA GLN A 47 6.01 1.75 5.25
C GLN A 47 4.81 2.20 6.07
N TYR A 48 4.99 3.23 6.89
CA TYR A 48 3.89 3.96 7.52
C TYR A 48 3.44 5.10 6.61
N ILE A 49 2.14 5.17 6.35
CA ILE A 49 1.55 6.21 5.51
C ILE A 49 0.30 6.83 6.13
N THR A 50 -0.02 8.04 5.71
CA THR A 50 -1.34 8.66 5.92
C THR A 50 -1.98 8.95 4.56
N VAL A 51 -3.16 8.40 4.31
CA VAL A 51 -3.87 8.57 3.03
C VAL A 51 -4.43 9.99 2.92
N THR A 52 -4.11 10.67 1.82
CA THR A 52 -4.56 12.05 1.56
C THR A 52 -5.65 12.12 0.50
N SER A 53 -5.64 11.21 -0.48
CA SER A 53 -6.74 11.05 -1.44
C SER A 53 -6.69 9.69 -2.14
N ILE A 54 -7.84 9.26 -2.66
CA ILE A 54 -7.98 8.02 -3.42
C ILE A 54 -8.60 8.34 -4.78
N ASP A 55 -7.87 8.03 -5.84
CA ASP A 55 -8.35 8.09 -7.22
C ASP A 55 -8.78 6.68 -7.64
N THR A 56 -10.08 6.44 -7.62
CA THR A 56 -10.68 5.15 -7.97
C THR A 56 -10.65 4.89 -9.47
N GLN A 57 -10.62 5.93 -10.31
CA GLN A 57 -10.54 5.79 -11.76
C GLN A 57 -9.18 5.23 -12.18
N ASN A 58 -8.10 5.78 -11.61
CA ASN A 58 -6.73 5.35 -11.88
C ASN A 58 -6.19 4.33 -10.86
N LYS A 59 -7.04 3.84 -9.94
CA LYS A 59 -6.70 2.87 -8.88
C LYS A 59 -5.42 3.27 -8.14
N THR A 60 -5.35 4.54 -7.75
CA THR A 60 -4.19 5.18 -7.15
C THR A 60 -4.54 5.71 -5.77
N ILE A 61 -3.66 5.47 -4.82
CA ILE A 61 -3.66 6.07 -3.47
C ILE A 61 -2.60 7.16 -3.45
N PHE A 62 -2.99 8.36 -3.03
CA PHE A 62 -2.08 9.43 -2.67
C PHE A 62 -1.99 9.49 -1.15
N CYS A 63 -0.78 9.64 -0.65
CA CYS A 63 -0.49 9.58 0.78
C CYS A 63 0.76 10.37 1.11
N THR A 64 1.02 10.56 2.41
CA THR A 64 2.32 10.99 2.91
C THR A 64 2.98 9.85 3.68
N ASP A 65 4.29 9.76 3.66
CA ASP A 65 5.03 8.88 4.57
C ASP A 65 5.13 9.47 5.99
N ALA A 66 5.78 8.74 6.90
CA ALA A 66 6.03 9.17 8.29
C ALA A 66 6.84 10.49 8.41
N PHE A 67 7.49 10.94 7.34
CA PHE A 67 8.22 12.21 7.28
C PHE A 67 7.40 13.34 6.63
N GLY A 68 6.14 13.08 6.27
CA GLY A 68 5.27 14.04 5.59
C GLY A 68 5.60 14.21 4.09
N LEU A 69 6.42 13.33 3.51
CA LEU A 69 6.76 13.38 2.10
C LEU A 69 5.66 12.72 1.27
N ASN A 70 5.27 13.38 0.18
CA ASN A 70 4.24 12.86 -0.72
C ASN A 70 4.69 11.55 -1.38
N ALA A 71 3.82 10.55 -1.31
CA ALA A 71 3.96 9.26 -1.94
C ALA A 71 2.71 8.89 -2.73
N ARG A 72 2.91 8.08 -3.77
CA ARG A 72 1.85 7.55 -4.62
C ARG A 72 2.03 6.04 -4.75
N LEU A 73 0.95 5.31 -4.55
CA LEU A 73 0.89 3.85 -4.64
C LEU A 73 -0.27 3.45 -5.53
N LYS A 74 -0.07 2.44 -6.37
CA LYS A 74 -1.16 1.81 -7.10
C LYS A 74 -1.73 0.65 -6.31
N PHE A 75 -3.01 0.36 -6.52
CA PHE A 75 -3.66 -0.77 -5.85
C PHE A 75 -2.99 -2.12 -6.20
N GLU A 76 -2.41 -2.24 -7.39
CA GLU A 76 -1.69 -3.45 -7.83
C GLU A 76 -0.36 -3.68 -7.09
N GLU A 77 0.24 -2.63 -6.54
CA GLU A 77 1.46 -2.71 -5.74
C GLU A 77 1.14 -3.16 -4.30
N PHE A 78 -0.11 -2.97 -3.86
CA PHE A 78 -0.52 -3.16 -2.48
C PHE A 78 -0.70 -4.65 -2.11
N ILE A 79 -0.14 -5.04 -0.96
CA ILE A 79 -0.20 -6.42 -0.47
C ILE A 79 -1.14 -6.50 0.74
N ASP A 80 -0.84 -5.75 1.80
CA ASP A 80 -1.58 -5.84 3.06
C ASP A 80 -1.46 -4.55 3.91
N ILE A 81 -2.37 -4.42 4.89
CA ILE A 81 -2.35 -3.39 5.94
C ILE A 81 -2.26 -4.09 7.30
N LYS A 82 -1.28 -3.68 8.10
CA LYS A 82 -1.06 -4.18 9.47
C LYS A 82 -1.60 -3.21 10.51
#